data_AF-A0A9N9N5R4-F1
#
_entry.id   AF-A0A9N9N5R4-F1
#
_cell.length_a   1.000
_cell.length_b   1.000
_cell.length_c   1.000
_cell.angle_alpha   90.00
_cell.angle_beta   90.00
_cell.angle_gamma   90.00
#
_symmetry.space_group_name_H-M   'P 1'
#
loop_
_entity.id
_entity.type
_entity.pdbx_description
1 polymer ?
#
loop_
_entity_poly.entity_id
_entity_poly.type
_entity_poly.pdbx_seq_one_letter_code
_entity_poly.pdbx_strand_id
1 'polypeptide(L)'
;MSTTLQLKQLLEQSRNLANSVSAKKDLPPIERNLEEIETQSRKFASKVTRPGEQPEKKAPFFLAKWGIDGEKLENAVRSINVLGAFEPRELVSETDISSYVEYKYRSTVSSIIEDGHNQTIKDYYNDFEKSLNLDWEKTKNKIFEELGQYKPLVSSSSTAGDQSIRHISTTAPFRTPSRGMPISTPSRMSTASETSFSTGAGKSPSTPWTTTRHPATPRSEAAILFNAKMTHYSDVVLKLNASRLRNDDFGVMNAFLSAAKKITLDRSNKLIIECWRALAQI
;
A
#
# COMPACT_ATOMS: atom_id res chain seq x y z
N MET A 1 -38.24 59.81 33.88
CA MET A 1 -37.30 60.31 34.91
C MET A 1 -36.39 59.23 35.50
N SER A 2 -36.74 57.93 35.45
CA SER A 2 -35.87 56.85 35.97
C SER A 2 -34.64 56.54 35.08
N THR A 3 -34.78 56.57 33.76
CA THR A 3 -33.68 56.28 32.81
C THR A 3 -32.54 57.31 32.85
N THR A 4 -32.87 58.58 33.09
CA THR A 4 -31.88 59.66 33.25
C THR A 4 -31.07 59.53 34.53
N LEU A 5 -31.66 58.96 35.58
CA LEU A 5 -30.95 58.65 36.83
C LEU A 5 -30.01 57.47 36.63
N GLN A 6 -30.46 56.43 35.92
CA GLN A 6 -29.60 55.28 35.57
C GLN A 6 -28.40 55.68 34.70
N LEU A 7 -28.59 56.55 33.71
CA LEU A 7 -27.49 57.06 32.87
C LEU A 7 -26.49 57.91 33.65
N LYS A 8 -26.97 58.75 34.57
CA LYS A 8 -26.10 59.53 35.47
C LYS A 8 -25.30 58.62 36.40
N GLN A 9 -25.96 57.61 36.96
CA GLN A 9 -25.31 56.62 37.83
C GLN A 9 -24.25 55.81 37.08
N LEU A 10 -24.52 55.42 35.83
CA LEU A 10 -23.56 54.74 34.96
C LEU A 10 -22.36 55.64 34.61
N LEU A 11 -22.61 56.92 34.33
CA LEU A 11 -21.56 57.91 34.05
C LEU A 11 -20.66 58.13 35.28
N GLU A 12 -21.25 58.19 36.46
CA GLU A 12 -20.53 58.34 37.72
C GLU A 12 -19.71 57.09 38.06
N GLN A 13 -20.27 55.89 37.84
CA GLN A 13 -19.54 54.63 37.93
C GLN A 13 -18.38 54.57 36.93
N SER A 14 -18.58 55.00 35.68
CA SER A 14 -17.53 55.07 34.66
C SER A 14 -16.41 56.03 35.05
N ARG A 15 -16.73 57.20 35.61
CA ARG A 15 -15.73 58.17 36.09
C ARG A 15 -14.94 57.64 37.27
N ASN A 16 -15.60 56.99 38.23
CA ASN A 16 -14.92 56.37 39.37
C ASN A 16 -14.00 55.23 38.95
N LEU A 17 -14.41 54.41 37.98
CA LEU A 17 -13.55 53.39 37.39
C LEU A 17 -12.35 54.00 36.68
N ALA A 18 -12.55 55.02 35.84
CA ALA A 18 -11.46 55.71 35.14
C ALA A 18 -10.44 56.28 36.12
N ASN A 19 -10.90 56.97 37.17
CA ASN A 19 -10.03 57.52 38.22
C ASN A 19 -9.30 56.42 38.99
N SER A 20 -9.95 55.29 39.30
CA SER A 20 -9.32 54.16 40.01
C SER A 20 -8.23 53.46 39.18
N VAL A 21 -8.42 53.39 37.86
CA VAL A 21 -7.44 52.80 36.93
C VAL A 21 -6.24 53.72 36.77
N SER A 22 -6.47 55.04 36.64
CA SER A 22 -5.40 56.04 36.59
C SER A 22 -4.58 56.06 37.89
N ALA A 23 -5.23 56.02 39.06
CA ALA A 23 -4.57 56.01 40.36
C ALA A 23 -3.71 54.76 40.61
N LYS A 24 -4.11 53.59 40.08
CA LYS A 24 -3.33 52.35 40.21
C LYS A 24 -2.16 52.22 39.23
N LYS A 25 -2.22 52.91 38.08
CA LYS A 25 -1.24 52.74 37.00
C LYS A 25 -0.30 53.92 36.79
N ASP A 26 -0.39 54.98 37.60
CA ASP A 26 0.44 56.19 37.47
C ASP A 26 0.39 56.76 36.03
N LEU A 27 -0.81 56.70 35.43
CA LEU A 27 -1.06 57.13 34.06
C LEU A 27 -1.81 58.46 34.08
N PRO A 28 -1.38 59.48 33.32
CA PRO A 28 -2.04 60.78 33.29
C PRO A 28 -3.49 60.63 32.81
N PRO A 29 -4.46 61.33 33.43
CA PRO A 29 -5.85 61.28 33.00
C PRO A 29 -5.97 61.77 31.56
N ILE A 30 -6.60 60.96 30.70
CA ILE A 30 -6.75 61.27 29.28
C ILE A 30 -7.96 62.18 29.11
N GLU A 31 -7.75 63.49 29.21
CA GLU A 31 -8.72 64.53 28.83
C GLU A 31 -8.64 64.79 27.32
N ARG A 32 -9.02 63.81 26.49
CA ARG A 32 -9.10 63.99 25.03
C ARG A 32 -10.55 64.04 24.59
N ASN A 33 -10.89 65.02 23.75
CA ASN A 33 -12.21 65.10 23.15
C ASN A 33 -12.45 63.89 22.23
N LEU A 34 -13.71 63.44 22.07
CA LEU A 34 -14.04 62.29 21.22
C LEU A 34 -13.48 62.42 19.79
N GLU A 35 -13.49 63.64 19.25
CA GLU A 35 -12.97 63.96 17.92
C GLU A 35 -11.44 63.83 17.84
N GLU A 36 -10.72 64.18 18.90
CA GLU A 36 -9.27 63.96 19.01
C GLU A 36 -8.96 62.47 19.13
N ILE A 37 -9.78 61.71 19.88
CA ILE A 37 -9.63 60.26 20.00
C ILE A 37 -9.89 59.59 18.65
N GLU A 38 -10.91 60.01 17.90
CA GLU A 38 -11.21 59.46 16.58
C GLU A 38 -10.09 59.75 15.58
N THR A 39 -9.61 60.99 15.52
CA THR A 39 -8.53 61.37 14.59
C THR A 39 -7.23 60.64 14.94
N GLN A 40 -6.90 60.49 16.22
CA GLN A 40 -5.74 59.70 16.67
C GLN A 40 -5.94 58.21 16.36
N SER A 41 -7.12 57.66 16.63
CA SER A 41 -7.47 56.26 16.33
C SER A 41 -7.34 55.97 14.83
N ARG A 42 -7.87 56.84 13.98
CA ARG A 42 -7.77 56.73 12.51
C ARG A 42 -6.32 56.80 12.03
N LYS A 43 -5.50 57.66 12.65
CA LYS A 43 -4.05 57.73 12.41
C LYS A 43 -3.34 56.43 12.83
N PHE A 44 -3.64 55.89 14.00
CA PHE A 44 -3.07 54.61 14.45
C PHE A 44 -3.50 53.44 13.57
N ALA A 45 -4.80 53.34 13.24
CA ALA A 45 -5.34 52.31 12.36
C ALA A 45 -4.68 52.37 10.96
N SER A 46 -4.47 53.56 10.41
CA SER A 46 -3.78 53.74 9.13
C SER A 46 -2.30 53.30 9.15
N LYS A 47 -1.67 53.36 10.33
CA LYS A 47 -0.27 53.01 10.53
C LYS A 47 -0.04 51.52 10.80
N VAL A 48 -1.00 50.86 11.43
CA VAL A 48 -0.96 49.42 11.73
C VAL A 48 -1.33 48.56 10.52
N THR A 49 -2.13 49.09 9.59
CA THR A 49 -2.71 48.29 8.49
C THR A 49 -1.85 48.24 7.23
N ARG A 50 -0.62 48.78 7.19
CA ARG A 50 0.23 48.67 5.99
C ARG A 50 0.85 47.28 5.89
N PRO A 51 0.37 46.40 5.01
CA PRO A 51 0.97 45.08 4.83
C PRO A 51 2.19 45.26 3.92
N GLY A 52 3.39 45.08 4.46
CA GLY A 52 4.64 45.08 3.69
C GLY A 52 5.65 46.18 4.07
N GLU A 53 5.34 47.06 5.01
CA GLU A 53 6.35 47.94 5.60
C GLU A 53 7.05 47.19 6.75
N GLN A 54 8.39 47.13 6.71
CA GLN A 54 9.21 46.46 7.74
C GLN A 54 8.79 46.99 9.12
N PRO A 55 8.58 46.11 10.13
CA PRO A 55 8.20 46.54 11.46
C PRO A 55 9.20 47.59 11.94
N GLU A 56 8.71 48.75 12.38
CA GLU A 56 9.58 49.86 12.77
C GLU A 56 10.66 49.32 13.73
N LYS A 57 11.95 49.51 13.37
CA LYS A 57 13.15 49.12 14.15
C LYS A 57 13.18 49.65 15.60
N LYS A 58 12.13 50.35 16.01
CA LYS A 58 11.86 50.85 17.35
C LYS A 58 11.42 49.75 18.31
N ALA A 59 10.72 48.71 17.85
CA ALA A 59 10.30 47.62 18.74
C ALA A 59 11.50 46.88 19.37
N PRO A 60 12.55 46.49 18.61
CA PRO A 60 13.80 45.98 19.19
C PRO A 60 14.46 46.98 20.16
N PHE A 61 14.42 48.28 19.87
CA PHE A 61 14.98 49.31 20.74
C PHE A 61 14.23 49.46 22.07
N PHE A 62 12.89 49.35 22.06
CA PHE A 62 12.09 49.35 23.29
C PHE A 62 12.32 48.08 24.11
N LEU A 63 12.49 46.92 23.47
CA LEU A 63 12.83 45.68 24.16
C LEU A 63 14.22 45.75 24.79
N ALA A 64 15.20 46.31 24.07
CA ALA A 64 16.55 46.52 24.57
C ALA A 64 16.58 47.45 25.79
N LYS A 65 15.74 48.49 25.82
CA LYS A 65 15.56 49.36 27.00
C LYS A 65 15.10 48.59 28.24
N TRP A 66 14.35 47.50 28.04
CA TRP A 66 13.90 46.59 29.09
C TRP A 66 14.86 45.41 29.33
N GLY A 67 16.05 45.43 28.72
CA GLY A 67 17.07 44.39 28.85
C GLY A 67 16.78 43.13 28.05
N ILE A 68 15.79 43.16 27.16
CA ILE A 68 15.40 42.03 26.32
C ILE A 68 15.98 42.24 24.92
N ASP A 69 16.87 41.33 24.53
CA ASP A 69 17.47 41.33 23.19
C ASP A 69 16.42 40.87 22.16
N GLY A 70 15.87 41.85 21.42
CA GLY A 70 14.84 41.62 20.41
C GLY A 70 15.31 40.74 19.26
N GLU A 71 16.59 40.82 18.87
CA GLU A 71 17.16 40.04 17.76
C GLU A 71 17.30 38.56 18.17
N LYS A 72 17.75 38.30 19.41
CA LYS A 72 17.83 36.95 19.96
C LYS A 72 16.45 36.33 20.12
N LEU A 73 15.47 37.10 20.59
CA LEU A 73 14.08 36.66 20.73
C LEU A 73 13.44 36.40 19.36
N GLU A 74 13.67 37.26 18.37
CA GLU A 74 13.16 37.07 17.02
C GLU A 74 13.72 35.80 16.37
N ASN A 75 15.02 35.54 16.52
CA ASN A 75 15.63 34.31 16.05
C ASN A 75 15.09 33.06 16.78
N ALA A 76 14.81 33.16 18.09
CA ALA A 76 14.16 32.09 18.85
C ALA A 76 12.70 31.87 18.43
N VAL A 77 11.96 32.92 18.10
CA VAL A 77 10.58 32.82 17.61
C VAL A 77 10.54 32.24 16.21
N ARG A 78 11.46 32.63 15.32
CA ARG A 78 11.58 32.08 13.97
C ARG A 78 12.02 30.60 13.98
N SER A 79 12.79 30.17 14.99
CA SER A 79 13.18 28.76 15.13
C SER A 79 12.09 27.88 15.74
N ILE A 80 11.07 28.47 16.38
CA ILE A 80 9.88 27.72 16.81
C ILE A 80 9.08 27.37 15.57
N ASN A 81 9.16 26.10 15.17
CA ASN A 81 8.36 25.56 14.08
C ASN A 81 6.90 25.38 14.53
N VAL A 82 6.08 26.39 14.25
CA VAL A 82 4.64 26.42 14.57
C VAL A 82 3.80 25.56 13.60
N LEU A 83 4.40 25.05 12.52
CA LEU A 83 3.68 24.30 11.46
C LEU A 83 3.10 22.96 11.94
N GLY A 84 3.52 22.45 13.09
CA GLY A 84 2.93 21.26 13.73
C GLY A 84 2.08 21.55 14.98
N ALA A 85 2.08 22.79 15.49
CA ALA A 85 1.34 23.14 16.71
C ALA A 85 -0.13 23.50 16.43
N PHE A 86 -0.44 23.88 15.19
CA PHE A 86 -1.79 24.17 14.71
C PHE A 86 -2.18 23.28 13.53
N GLU A 87 -1.69 22.04 13.48
CA GLU A 87 -2.47 21.02 12.79
C GLU A 87 -3.85 21.03 13.47
N PRO A 88 -4.95 21.32 12.76
CA PRO A 88 -6.26 21.16 13.32
C PRO A 88 -6.38 19.67 13.65
N ARG A 89 -6.11 19.30 14.91
CA ARG A 89 -6.66 18.06 15.43
C ARG A 89 -8.14 18.22 15.21
N GLU A 90 -8.67 17.48 14.24
CA GLU A 90 -10.10 17.25 14.17
C GLU A 90 -10.52 16.98 15.60
N LEU A 91 -11.34 17.88 16.14
CA LEU A 91 -12.05 17.59 17.37
C LEU A 91 -12.75 16.28 17.02
N VAL A 92 -12.28 15.18 17.60
CA VAL A 92 -12.99 13.91 17.60
C VAL A 92 -14.27 14.25 18.31
N SER A 93 -15.23 14.70 17.50
CA SER A 93 -16.60 14.98 17.87
C SER A 93 -17.03 13.70 18.55
N GLU A 94 -17.37 13.80 19.83
CA GLU A 94 -17.78 12.69 20.69
C GLU A 94 -18.22 11.49 19.86
N THR A 95 -17.35 10.47 19.80
CA THR A 95 -17.44 9.29 18.93
C THR A 95 -18.89 8.95 18.57
N ASP A 96 -19.39 9.42 17.42
CA ASP A 96 -20.70 9.02 16.95
C ASP A 96 -20.63 7.53 16.64
N ILE A 97 -21.14 6.74 17.58
CA ILE A 97 -21.14 5.29 17.54
C ILE A 97 -21.84 4.82 16.26
N SER A 98 -22.84 5.57 15.79
CA SER A 98 -23.59 5.29 14.57
C SER A 98 -22.68 5.42 13.34
N SER A 99 -21.98 6.54 13.21
CA SER A 99 -21.00 6.77 12.13
C SER A 99 -19.85 5.76 12.18
N TYR A 100 -19.38 5.38 13.36
CA TYR A 100 -18.35 4.34 13.51
C TYR A 100 -18.86 2.96 13.06
N VAL A 101 -20.07 2.56 13.46
CA VAL A 101 -20.67 1.28 13.06
C VAL A 101 -20.90 1.26 11.55
N GLU A 102 -21.38 2.35 10.94
CA GLU A 102 -21.56 2.43 9.49
C GLU A 102 -20.21 2.34 8.76
N TYR A 103 -19.20 3.08 9.21
CA TYR A 103 -17.85 3.00 8.65
C TYR A 103 -17.29 1.58 8.74
N LYS A 104 -17.42 0.93 9.90
CA LYS A 104 -16.97 -0.45 10.12
C LYS A 104 -17.72 -1.42 9.22
N TYR A 105 -19.04 -1.29 9.10
CA TYR A 105 -19.83 -2.10 8.19
C TYR A 105 -19.35 -1.94 6.74
N ARG A 106 -19.20 -0.71 6.25
CA ARG A 106 -18.74 -0.44 4.87
C ARG A 106 -17.32 -0.94 4.63
N SER A 107 -16.42 -0.74 5.59
CA SER A 107 -15.06 -1.26 5.54
C SER A 107 -15.02 -2.79 5.52
N THR A 108 -15.84 -3.44 6.34
CA THR A 108 -15.95 -4.90 6.37
C THR A 108 -16.54 -5.45 5.08
N VAL A 109 -17.61 -4.85 4.55
CA VAL A 109 -18.18 -5.24 3.25
C VAL A 109 -17.13 -5.10 2.14
N SER A 110 -16.37 -4.00 2.13
CA SER A 110 -15.28 -3.81 1.17
C SER A 110 -14.21 -4.90 1.30
N SER A 111 -13.80 -5.24 2.53
CA SER A 111 -12.81 -6.30 2.80
C SER A 111 -13.32 -7.66 2.33
N ILE A 112 -14.59 -8.00 2.60
CA ILE A 112 -15.18 -9.27 2.19
C ILE A 112 -15.23 -9.38 0.67
N ILE A 113 -15.57 -8.30 -0.03
CA ILE A 113 -15.58 -8.28 -1.51
C ILE A 113 -14.16 -8.48 -2.05
N GLU A 114 -13.18 -7.77 -1.51
CA GLU A 114 -11.79 -7.88 -1.94
C GLU A 114 -11.20 -9.27 -1.65
N ASP A 115 -11.50 -9.83 -0.47
CA ASP A 115 -11.11 -11.18 -0.09
C ASP A 115 -11.78 -12.25 -0.98
N GLY A 116 -13.08 -12.09 -1.28
CA GLY A 116 -13.81 -12.98 -2.18
C GLY A 116 -13.27 -12.94 -3.62
N HIS A 117 -12.92 -11.74 -4.10
CA HIS A 117 -12.28 -11.56 -5.40
C HIS A 117 -10.89 -12.24 -5.44
N ASN A 118 -10.06 -11.97 -4.43
CA ASN A 118 -8.73 -12.56 -4.33
C ASN A 118 -8.79 -14.08 -4.20
N GLN A 119 -9.78 -14.61 -3.49
CA GLN A 119 -10.00 -16.05 -3.35
C GLN A 119 -10.40 -16.67 -4.69
N THR A 120 -11.34 -16.04 -5.41
CA THR A 120 -11.78 -16.51 -6.74
C THR A 120 -10.62 -16.57 -7.73
N ILE A 121 -9.74 -15.56 -7.73
CA ILE A 121 -8.54 -15.56 -8.58
C ILE A 121 -7.60 -16.72 -8.23
N LYS A 122 -7.36 -16.96 -6.94
CA LYS A 122 -6.51 -18.08 -6.49
C LYS A 122 -7.11 -19.41 -6.92
N ASP A 123 -8.41 -19.58 -6.73
CA ASP A 123 -9.11 -20.81 -7.10
C ASP A 123 -9.08 -21.05 -8.61
N TYR A 124 -9.26 -19.99 -9.41
CA TYR A 124 -9.09 -20.06 -10.87
C TYR A 124 -7.68 -20.53 -11.26
N TYR A 125 -6.62 -19.98 -10.66
CA TYR A 125 -5.26 -20.40 -10.98
C TYR A 125 -4.98 -21.84 -10.54
N ASN A 126 -5.48 -22.25 -9.38
CA ASN A 126 -5.33 -23.63 -8.89
C ASN A 126 -6.02 -24.62 -9.84
N ASP A 127 -7.23 -24.31 -10.30
CA ASP A 127 -7.98 -25.18 -11.21
C ASP A 127 -7.40 -25.16 -12.62
N PHE A 128 -6.90 -24.01 -13.07
CA PHE A 128 -6.18 -23.88 -14.33
C PHE A 128 -4.90 -24.74 -14.32
N GLU A 129 -4.11 -24.70 -13.24
CA GLU A 129 -2.91 -25.52 -13.10
C GLU A 129 -3.24 -27.01 -13.07
N LYS A 130 -4.30 -27.42 -12.37
CA LYS A 130 -4.77 -28.81 -12.42
C LYS A 130 -5.14 -29.24 -13.83
N SER A 131 -5.90 -28.42 -14.56
CA SER A 131 -6.28 -28.72 -15.95
C SER A 131 -5.06 -28.81 -16.86
N LEU A 132 -4.12 -27.88 -16.73
CA LEU A 132 -2.88 -27.88 -17.50
C LEU A 132 -2.06 -29.15 -17.25
N ASN A 133 -1.94 -29.57 -15.99
CA ASN A 133 -1.24 -30.81 -15.64
C ASN A 133 -1.96 -32.04 -16.19
N LEU A 134 -3.29 -32.09 -16.13
CA LEU A 134 -4.06 -33.18 -16.72
C LEU A 134 -3.87 -33.25 -18.23
N ASP A 135 -3.88 -32.11 -18.93
CA ASP A 135 -3.69 -32.07 -20.38
C ASP A 135 -2.25 -32.39 -20.78
N TRP A 136 -1.26 -31.99 -19.96
CA TRP A 136 0.12 -32.43 -20.09
C TRP A 136 0.24 -33.94 -19.96
N GLU A 137 -0.34 -34.53 -18.92
CA GLU A 137 -0.31 -35.98 -18.70
C GLU A 137 -0.99 -36.74 -19.84
N LYS A 138 -2.13 -36.25 -20.35
CA LYS A 138 -2.79 -36.82 -21.54
C LYS A 138 -1.88 -36.76 -22.77
N THR A 139 -1.28 -35.60 -23.02
CA THR A 139 -0.40 -35.40 -24.18
C THR A 139 0.83 -36.29 -24.07
N LYS A 140 1.44 -36.36 -22.88
CA LYS A 140 2.55 -37.24 -22.57
C LYS A 140 2.18 -38.70 -22.79
N ASN A 141 1.03 -39.15 -22.30
CA ASN A 141 0.55 -40.52 -22.49
C ASN A 141 0.30 -40.82 -23.97
N LYS A 142 -0.30 -39.88 -24.72
CA LYS A 142 -0.47 -40.01 -26.17
C LYS A 142 0.88 -40.12 -26.88
N ILE A 143 1.86 -39.28 -26.54
CA ILE A 143 3.21 -39.37 -27.11
C ILE A 143 3.84 -40.71 -26.77
N PHE A 144 3.75 -41.19 -25.52
CA PHE A 144 4.25 -42.51 -25.14
C PHE A 144 3.54 -43.65 -25.87
N GLU A 145 2.25 -43.51 -26.16
CA GLU A 145 1.50 -44.47 -26.95
C GLU A 145 1.99 -44.48 -28.41
N GLU A 146 2.08 -43.33 -29.06
CA GLU A 146 2.58 -43.20 -30.44
C GLU A 146 4.04 -43.65 -30.58
N LEU A 147 4.89 -43.34 -29.59
CA LEU A 147 6.30 -43.78 -29.56
C LEU A 147 6.43 -45.27 -29.18
N GLY A 148 5.51 -45.79 -28.37
CA GLY A 148 5.44 -47.18 -27.93
C GLY A 148 4.75 -48.12 -28.92
N GLN A 149 3.95 -47.58 -29.85
CA GLN A 149 3.32 -48.31 -30.95
C GLN A 149 4.31 -48.67 -32.08
N TYR A 150 5.54 -48.15 -32.06
CA TYR A 150 6.64 -48.65 -32.90
C TYR A 150 7.25 -49.93 -32.31
N LYS A 151 6.44 -50.99 -32.19
CA LYS A 151 6.98 -52.35 -32.26
C LYS A 151 7.14 -52.66 -33.75
N PRO A 152 8.36 -52.95 -34.26
CA PRO A 152 8.49 -53.38 -35.63
C PRO A 152 7.62 -54.63 -35.81
N LEU A 153 6.80 -54.60 -36.86
CA LEU A 153 5.98 -55.69 -37.33
C LEU A 153 6.85 -56.93 -37.56
N VAL A 154 7.06 -57.73 -36.51
CA VAL A 154 7.47 -59.11 -36.66
C VAL A 154 6.19 -59.89 -36.93
N SER A 155 5.94 -60.03 -38.23
CA SER A 155 5.07 -61.00 -38.88
C SER A 155 4.97 -62.30 -38.08
N SER A 156 3.83 -62.50 -37.42
CA SER A 156 3.43 -63.78 -36.82
C SER A 156 2.82 -64.69 -37.87
N SER A 157 3.68 -65.24 -38.74
CA SER A 157 3.39 -66.50 -39.41
C SER A 157 3.76 -67.65 -38.47
N SER A 158 2.75 -68.43 -38.09
CA SER A 158 2.81 -69.86 -37.74
C SER A 158 3.88 -70.35 -36.74
N THR A 159 3.44 -70.89 -35.60
CA THR A 159 3.44 -72.34 -35.31
C THR A 159 3.44 -72.58 -33.80
N ALA A 160 2.65 -73.57 -33.40
CA ALA A 160 2.39 -74.04 -32.06
C ALA A 160 3.60 -74.71 -31.37
N GLY A 161 3.51 -74.77 -30.03
CA GLY A 161 4.37 -75.53 -29.11
C GLY A 161 5.69 -74.83 -28.79
N ASP A 162 6.34 -74.97 -27.64
CA ASP A 162 6.07 -75.57 -26.34
C ASP A 162 7.31 -75.16 -25.49
N GLN A 163 7.16 -75.09 -24.17
CA GLN A 163 8.21 -75.15 -23.12
C GLN A 163 9.16 -73.96 -22.87
N SER A 164 8.88 -73.27 -21.75
CA SER A 164 9.76 -73.05 -20.60
C SER A 164 11.28 -73.15 -20.82
N ILE A 165 11.99 -72.01 -20.71
CA ILE A 165 13.21 -71.87 -19.87
C ILE A 165 13.27 -70.43 -19.31
N ARG A 166 13.51 -70.35 -18.00
CA ARG A 166 13.68 -69.13 -17.19
C ARG A 166 14.98 -68.42 -17.56
N HIS A 167 15.00 -67.09 -17.72
CA HIS A 167 16.19 -66.28 -17.40
C HIS A 167 15.83 -64.87 -16.92
N ILE A 168 16.60 -64.47 -15.92
CA ILE A 168 16.61 -63.28 -15.06
C ILE A 168 16.48 -61.95 -15.81
N SER A 169 15.70 -61.02 -15.26
CA SER A 169 15.89 -59.58 -15.48
C SER A 169 15.50 -58.79 -14.23
N THR A 170 16.53 -58.15 -13.68
CA THR A 170 16.52 -57.20 -12.58
C THR A 170 16.05 -55.84 -13.10
N THR A 171 14.85 -55.39 -12.72
CA THR A 171 14.49 -53.97 -12.72
C THR A 171 13.64 -53.68 -11.49
N ALA A 172 14.18 -52.87 -10.58
CA ALA A 172 13.52 -52.47 -9.34
C ALA A 172 12.37 -51.47 -9.60
N PRO A 173 11.20 -51.62 -8.97
CA PRO A 173 10.20 -50.56 -8.88
C PRO A 173 10.41 -49.74 -7.60
N PHE A 174 10.53 -48.41 -7.76
CA PHE A 174 10.52 -47.48 -6.63
C PHE A 174 9.10 -47.36 -6.09
N ARG A 175 8.90 -47.88 -4.88
CA ARG A 175 7.64 -47.96 -4.14
C ARG A 175 7.72 -46.99 -2.96
N THR A 176 6.90 -45.95 -2.94
CA THR A 176 6.67 -45.12 -1.73
C THR A 176 5.45 -45.63 -0.95
N PRO A 177 5.46 -45.56 0.40
CA PRO A 177 4.49 -46.26 1.23
C PRO A 177 3.23 -45.40 1.49
N SER A 178 2.06 -45.99 1.25
CA SER A 178 0.78 -45.53 1.82
C SER A 178 0.59 -46.18 3.18
N ARG A 179 0.57 -45.36 4.24
CA ARG A 179 0.14 -45.74 5.59
C ARG A 179 -1.03 -44.82 5.95
N GLY A 180 -2.23 -45.39 6.02
CA GLY A 180 -3.45 -44.69 6.39
C GLY A 180 -3.59 -44.46 7.91
N MET A 181 -4.41 -43.46 8.24
CA MET A 181 -5.44 -43.41 9.30
C MET A 181 -6.13 -42.01 9.22
N PRO A 182 -7.36 -41.83 9.76
CA PRO A 182 -8.50 -41.30 9.02
C PRO A 182 -8.82 -39.84 9.35
N ILE A 183 -9.46 -39.13 8.41
CA ILE A 183 -10.07 -37.82 8.69
C ILE A 183 -11.59 -37.97 8.76
N SER A 184 -12.12 -37.60 9.92
CA SER A 184 -13.53 -37.58 10.27
C SER A 184 -14.24 -36.49 9.46
N THR A 185 -15.32 -36.87 8.78
CA THR A 185 -16.34 -35.95 8.27
C THR A 185 -17.11 -35.30 9.42
N PRO A 186 -17.53 -34.04 9.28
CA PRO A 186 -18.85 -33.67 9.76
C PRO A 186 -19.77 -33.29 8.59
N SER A 187 -20.99 -33.75 8.74
CA SER A 187 -22.12 -33.60 7.85
C SER A 187 -22.47 -32.14 7.58
N ARG A 188 -22.57 -31.82 6.29
CA ARG A 188 -23.79 -31.34 5.63
C ARG A 188 -24.91 -30.83 6.58
N MET A 189 -25.07 -29.52 6.67
CA MET A 189 -26.37 -28.87 6.85
C MET A 189 -26.58 -27.91 5.68
N SER A 190 -27.54 -28.26 4.84
CA SER A 190 -28.13 -27.37 3.85
C SER A 190 -29.28 -26.64 4.50
N THR A 191 -29.24 -25.31 4.51
CA THR A 191 -30.43 -24.47 4.49
C THR A 191 -30.34 -23.63 3.22
N ALA A 192 -31.33 -23.84 2.37
CA ALA A 192 -31.48 -23.16 1.10
C ALA A 192 -31.74 -21.66 1.31
N SER A 193 -31.15 -20.84 0.45
CA SER A 193 -31.81 -19.66 -0.09
C SER A 193 -31.16 -19.35 -1.42
N GLU A 194 -31.85 -19.75 -2.47
CA GLU A 194 -31.62 -19.37 -3.85
C GLU A 194 -31.68 -17.84 -3.97
N THR A 195 -30.70 -17.24 -4.63
CA THR A 195 -30.96 -16.03 -5.42
C THR A 195 -30.04 -16.05 -6.63
N SER A 196 -30.64 -16.47 -7.74
CA SER A 196 -30.13 -16.33 -9.09
C SER A 196 -30.07 -14.84 -9.45
N PHE A 197 -28.93 -14.36 -9.95
CA PHE A 197 -28.91 -13.18 -10.82
C PHE A 197 -27.99 -13.41 -12.01
N SER A 198 -28.56 -13.09 -13.17
CA SER A 198 -28.05 -13.40 -14.50
C SER A 198 -26.94 -12.46 -14.95
N THR A 199 -26.20 -12.98 -15.91
CA THR A 199 -25.33 -12.34 -16.90
C THR A 199 -25.77 -10.96 -17.37
N GLY A 200 -24.83 -10.03 -17.48
CA GLY A 200 -25.00 -8.76 -18.16
C GLY A 200 -23.65 -8.14 -18.51
N ALA A 201 -23.25 -8.26 -19.78
CA ALA A 201 -22.12 -7.52 -20.35
C ALA A 201 -22.42 -6.01 -20.30
N GLY A 202 -21.50 -5.23 -19.74
CA GLY A 202 -21.64 -3.78 -19.60
C GLY A 202 -20.27 -3.11 -19.49
N LYS A 203 -20.05 -2.14 -20.36
CA LYS A 203 -18.78 -1.48 -20.66
C LYS A 203 -18.27 -0.60 -19.52
N SER A 204 -16.95 -0.45 -19.46
CA SER A 204 -16.22 0.50 -18.60
C SER A 204 -16.81 1.92 -18.62
N PRO A 205 -16.64 2.66 -17.50
CA PRO A 205 -16.03 3.98 -17.62
C PRO A 205 -14.80 4.13 -16.73
N SER A 206 -13.74 4.62 -17.35
CA SER A 206 -12.50 5.09 -16.74
C SER A 206 -12.70 6.30 -15.85
N THR A 207 -12.27 6.22 -14.59
CA THR A 207 -11.85 7.39 -13.79
C THR A 207 -10.60 7.04 -12.98
N PRO A 208 -9.57 7.92 -12.95
CA PRO A 208 -8.28 7.63 -12.35
C PRO A 208 -8.32 7.90 -10.85
N TRP A 209 -8.34 6.85 -10.03
CA TRP A 209 -8.16 6.98 -8.60
C TRP A 209 -6.69 6.74 -8.24
N THR A 210 -6.07 7.77 -7.68
CA THR A 210 -4.76 7.75 -7.06
C THR A 210 -4.72 6.68 -5.98
N THR A 211 -3.87 5.67 -6.18
CA THR A 211 -3.57 4.62 -5.21
C THR A 211 -2.86 5.23 -4.00
N THR A 212 -3.60 5.55 -2.95
CA THR A 212 -3.02 5.69 -1.61
C THR A 212 -2.76 4.27 -1.10
N ARG A 213 -1.49 3.88 -1.19
CA ARG A 213 -0.96 2.57 -0.84
C ARG A 213 -1.01 2.38 0.69
N HIS A 214 -1.93 1.53 1.17
CA HIS A 214 -1.88 0.98 2.53
C HIS A 214 -0.96 -0.25 2.58
N PRO A 215 -0.30 -0.50 3.73
CA PRO A 215 0.80 -1.45 3.81
C PRO A 215 0.27 -2.89 3.79
N ALA A 216 0.80 -3.69 2.87
CA ALA A 216 0.49 -5.09 2.73
C ALA A 216 0.87 -5.87 4.01
N THR A 217 -0.01 -6.80 4.40
CA THR A 217 0.29 -7.93 5.28
C THR A 217 1.65 -8.55 4.92
N PRO A 218 2.46 -9.01 5.89
CA PRO A 218 3.80 -9.52 5.62
C PRO A 218 3.72 -10.81 4.79
N ARG A 219 3.83 -10.65 3.48
CA ARG A 219 3.99 -11.71 2.49
C ARG A 219 5.29 -12.43 2.83
N SER A 220 5.28 -13.76 2.93
CA SER A 220 6.46 -14.53 3.31
C SER A 220 7.64 -14.15 2.41
N GLU A 221 8.81 -13.91 3.01
CA GLU A 221 10.01 -13.46 2.30
C GLU A 221 10.39 -14.44 1.17
N ALA A 222 10.17 -15.73 1.39
CA ALA A 222 10.31 -16.78 0.38
C ALA A 222 9.35 -16.59 -0.82
N ALA A 223 8.10 -16.18 -0.60
CA ALA A 223 7.17 -15.88 -1.69
C ALA A 223 7.57 -14.60 -2.44
N ILE A 224 8.11 -13.59 -1.76
CA ILE A 224 8.63 -12.37 -2.39
C ILE A 224 9.83 -12.71 -3.28
N LEU A 225 10.77 -13.51 -2.78
CA LEU A 225 11.95 -13.96 -3.52
C LEU A 225 11.61 -14.90 -4.69
N PHE A 226 10.64 -15.81 -4.50
CA PHE A 226 10.15 -16.68 -5.58
C PHE A 226 9.50 -15.87 -6.70
N ASN A 227 8.68 -14.88 -6.35
CA ASN A 227 8.10 -13.97 -7.35
C ASN A 227 9.19 -13.15 -8.06
N ALA A 228 10.18 -12.62 -7.34
CA ALA A 228 11.29 -11.89 -7.96
C ALA A 228 12.12 -12.76 -8.92
N LYS A 229 12.36 -14.03 -8.55
CA LYS A 229 13.06 -15.01 -9.40
C LYS A 229 12.32 -15.26 -10.71
N MET A 230 11.02 -15.50 -10.60
CA MET A 230 10.15 -15.76 -11.75
C MET A 230 10.10 -14.57 -12.70
N THR A 231 9.97 -13.34 -12.17
CA THR A 231 9.99 -12.12 -12.99
C THR A 231 11.27 -12.01 -13.81
N HIS A 232 12.44 -12.15 -13.18
CA HIS A 232 13.72 -11.99 -13.87
C HIS A 232 14.01 -13.08 -14.91
N TYR A 233 13.56 -14.32 -14.69
CA TYR A 233 13.67 -15.37 -15.71
C TYR A 233 12.66 -15.20 -16.83
N SER A 234 11.44 -14.75 -16.53
CA SER A 234 10.45 -14.45 -17.55
C SER A 234 10.94 -13.36 -18.51
N ASP A 235 11.63 -12.33 -18.01
CA ASP A 235 12.24 -11.28 -18.84
C ASP A 235 13.29 -11.83 -19.82
N VAL A 236 14.11 -12.79 -19.38
CA VAL A 236 15.11 -13.43 -20.25
C VAL A 236 14.44 -14.25 -21.34
N VAL A 237 13.40 -15.01 -20.99
CA VAL A 237 12.63 -15.81 -21.95
C VAL A 237 11.91 -14.91 -22.96
N LEU A 238 11.35 -13.78 -22.53
CA LEU A 238 10.73 -12.81 -23.43
C LEU A 238 11.75 -12.22 -24.41
N LYS A 239 12.95 -11.86 -23.92
CA LYS A 239 14.05 -11.38 -24.78
C LYS A 239 14.52 -12.45 -25.76
N LEU A 240 14.62 -13.70 -25.32
CA LEU A 240 14.94 -14.84 -26.18
C LEU A 240 13.89 -15.02 -27.27
N ASN A 241 12.61 -15.01 -26.92
CA ASN A 241 11.51 -15.15 -27.89
C ASN A 241 11.53 -14.00 -28.90
N ALA A 242 11.78 -12.78 -28.44
CA ALA A 242 11.91 -11.62 -29.31
C ALA A 242 13.12 -11.74 -30.27
N SER A 243 14.26 -12.26 -29.79
CA SER A 243 15.44 -12.52 -30.64
C SER A 243 15.21 -13.67 -31.63
N ARG A 244 14.49 -14.72 -31.24
CA ARG A 244 14.09 -15.81 -32.15
C ARG A 244 13.17 -15.32 -33.27
N LEU A 245 12.25 -14.41 -32.97
CA LEU A 245 11.38 -13.78 -33.97
C LEU A 245 12.14 -12.87 -34.93
N ARG A 246 13.24 -12.25 -34.48
CA ARG A 246 14.12 -11.44 -35.31
C ARG A 246 15.24 -12.25 -36.00
N ASN A 247 15.33 -13.55 -35.71
CA ASN A 247 16.41 -14.44 -36.13
C ASN A 247 17.82 -13.93 -35.75
N ASP A 248 17.91 -13.26 -34.59
CA ASP A 248 19.17 -12.77 -34.01
C ASP A 248 19.82 -13.83 -33.12
N ASP A 249 21.15 -13.92 -33.15
CA ASP A 249 21.91 -14.77 -32.22
C ASP A 249 21.78 -14.24 -30.79
N PHE A 250 21.06 -15.00 -29.94
CA PHE A 250 20.87 -14.66 -28.54
C PHE A 250 21.73 -15.56 -27.65
N GLY A 251 22.66 -14.96 -26.91
CA GLY A 251 23.48 -15.64 -25.90
C GLY A 251 22.67 -16.04 -24.67
N VAL A 252 21.84 -17.09 -24.81
CA VAL A 252 20.93 -17.61 -23.77
C VAL A 252 21.65 -17.83 -22.44
N MET A 253 22.83 -18.47 -22.50
CA MET A 253 23.61 -18.85 -21.32
C MET A 253 24.08 -17.63 -20.52
N ASN A 254 24.55 -16.58 -21.21
CA ASN A 254 25.02 -15.36 -20.56
C ASN A 254 23.85 -14.52 -20.00
N ALA A 255 22.69 -14.55 -20.66
CA ALA A 255 21.49 -13.86 -20.21
C ALA A 255 20.91 -14.49 -18.92
N PHE A 256 20.84 -15.82 -18.86
CA PHE A 256 20.42 -16.54 -17.65
C PHE A 256 21.46 -16.44 -16.53
N LEU A 257 22.76 -16.47 -16.84
CA LEU A 257 23.82 -16.20 -15.87
C LEU A 257 23.68 -14.80 -15.24
N SER A 258 23.40 -13.79 -16.07
CA SER A 258 23.19 -12.41 -15.63
C SER A 258 21.92 -12.23 -14.80
N ALA A 259 20.84 -12.96 -15.13
CA ALA A 259 19.62 -12.97 -14.33
C ALA A 259 19.80 -13.70 -13.00
N ALA A 260 20.48 -14.86 -12.99
CA ALA A 260 20.75 -15.64 -11.79
C ALA A 260 21.61 -14.87 -10.76
N LYS A 261 22.58 -14.05 -11.22
CA LYS A 261 23.37 -13.17 -10.35
C LYS A 261 22.54 -12.07 -9.66
N LYS A 262 21.38 -11.69 -10.21
CA LYS A 262 20.53 -10.60 -9.68
C LYS A 262 19.56 -11.05 -8.57
N ILE A 263 19.27 -12.35 -8.46
CA ILE A 263 18.16 -12.92 -7.67
C ILE A 263 18.60 -13.45 -6.29
N THR A 264 19.61 -12.83 -5.67
CA THR A 264 20.03 -13.16 -4.29
C THR A 264 20.79 -14.49 -4.12
N LEU A 265 21.67 -14.50 -3.11
CA LEU A 265 22.83 -15.39 -2.96
C LEU A 265 22.53 -16.69 -2.18
N ASP A 266 21.42 -17.37 -2.47
CA ASP A 266 21.14 -18.67 -1.86
C ASP A 266 22.20 -19.71 -2.26
N ARG A 267 22.49 -20.68 -1.37
CA ARG A 267 23.48 -21.75 -1.62
C ARG A 267 23.12 -22.56 -2.87
N SER A 268 21.83 -22.74 -3.15
CA SER A 268 21.32 -23.37 -4.37
C SER A 268 21.60 -22.52 -5.63
N ASN A 269 21.38 -21.21 -5.57
CA ASN A 269 21.66 -20.28 -6.67
C ASN A 269 23.16 -20.18 -6.98
N LYS A 270 24.05 -20.33 -5.99
CA LYS A 270 25.51 -20.39 -6.22
C LYS A 270 25.90 -21.56 -7.11
N LEU A 271 25.37 -22.76 -6.85
CA LEU A 271 25.62 -23.95 -7.68
C LEU A 271 25.10 -23.75 -9.10
N ILE A 272 23.90 -23.17 -9.24
CA ILE A 272 23.29 -22.87 -10.53
C ILE A 272 24.15 -21.87 -11.33
N ILE A 273 24.70 -20.84 -10.68
CA ILE A 273 25.62 -19.88 -11.31
C ILE A 273 26.88 -20.58 -11.83
N GLU A 274 27.48 -21.51 -11.06
CA GLU A 274 28.63 -22.27 -11.53
C GLU A 274 28.28 -23.18 -12.72
N CYS A 275 27.11 -23.82 -12.72
CA CYS A 275 26.63 -24.59 -13.88
C CYS A 275 26.47 -23.71 -15.13
N TRP A 276 25.88 -22.52 -15.01
CA TRP A 276 25.74 -21.59 -16.13
C TRP A 276 27.08 -21.05 -16.61
N ARG A 277 28.08 -20.87 -15.72
CA ARG A 277 29.44 -20.51 -16.13
C ARG A 277 30.13 -21.63 -16.90
N ALA A 278 30.02 -22.87 -16.41
CA ALA A 278 30.59 -24.04 -17.08
C ALA A 278 29.98 -24.22 -18.48
N LEU A 279 28.66 -24.08 -18.59
CA LEU A 279 27.95 -24.20 -19.87
C LEU A 279 28.19 -23.01 -20.81
N ALA A 280 28.63 -21.85 -20.31
CA ALA A 280 29.01 -20.71 -21.15
C ALA A 280 30.46 -20.81 -21.68
N GLN A 281 31.24 -21.77 -21.18
CA GLN A 281 32.61 -22.07 -21.63
C GLN A 281 32.68 -23.19 -22.68
N ILE A 282 31.57 -23.90 -22.89
CA ILE A 282 31.39 -24.91 -23.96
C ILE A 282 30.97 -24.18 -25.23
#